data_AF-A0A355XVS9-F1
#
_entry.id   AF-A0A355XVS9-F1
#
_cell.length_a   1.000
_cell.length_b   1.000
_cell.length_c   1.000
_cell.angle_alpha   90.00
_cell.angle_beta   90.00
_cell.angle_gamma   90.00
#
_symmetry.space_group_name_H-M   'P 1'
#
loop_
_entity.id
_entity.type
_entity.pdbx_description
1 polymer ?
#
loop_
_entity_poly.entity_id
_entity_poly.type
_entity_poly.pdbx_seq_one_letter_code
_entity_poly.pdbx_strand_id
1 'polypeptide(L)'
;MLLLLCSACEFKLRPNDDDQDASHICVERYDRLQSRYLITGDFSALQQMNTEYPIETRTLVEKMLQIGDVSDHNINEKFLRFYQDSTLQTLINDAESEYANMDDLNEGFRKTFGQLQEWLPSMPLPRIYAQIGALDQSIVVGDKEIGISLDKYMGPKYPLYKRYGYSPEQ
;
A
#
# COMPACT_ATOMS: atom_id res chain seq x y z
N MET A 1 -18.97 -3.78 46.82
CA MET A 1 -18.84 -2.67 45.85
C MET A 1 -17.83 -3.12 44.79
N LEU A 2 -18.31 -3.79 43.75
CA LEU A 2 -17.48 -4.33 42.68
C LEU A 2 -17.58 -3.37 41.50
N LEU A 3 -16.48 -2.69 41.19
CA LEU A 3 -16.35 -1.76 40.06
C LEU A 3 -16.32 -2.55 38.75
N LEU A 4 -17.36 -2.44 37.93
CA LEU A 4 -17.28 -2.80 36.51
C LEU A 4 -16.74 -1.59 35.73
N LEU A 5 -15.47 -1.67 35.32
CA LEU A 5 -14.89 -0.78 34.32
C LEU A 5 -15.16 -1.41 32.95
N CYS A 6 -16.20 -0.97 32.26
CA CYS A 6 -16.42 -1.29 30.86
C CYS A 6 -15.40 -0.51 30.02
N SER A 7 -14.28 -1.15 29.68
CA SER A 7 -13.40 -0.64 28.63
C SER A 7 -14.10 -0.85 27.29
N ALA A 8 -14.51 0.24 26.65
CA ALA A 8 -14.97 0.24 25.27
C ALA A 8 -13.77 -0.11 24.38
N CYS A 9 -13.58 -1.40 24.08
CA CYS A 9 -12.85 -1.77 22.88
C CYS A 9 -13.74 -1.37 21.71
N GLU A 10 -13.33 -0.36 20.95
CA GLU A 10 -13.78 -0.20 19.57
C GLU A 10 -13.34 -1.44 18.79
N PHE A 11 -14.15 -2.50 18.85
CA PHE A 11 -14.05 -3.58 17.90
C PHE A 11 -14.42 -3.00 16.53
N LYS A 12 -13.39 -2.61 15.77
CA LYS A 12 -13.47 -2.55 14.31
C LYS A 12 -13.74 -3.98 13.84
N LEU A 13 -15.03 -4.33 13.81
CA LEU A 13 -15.51 -5.50 13.10
C LEU A 13 -15.07 -5.34 11.65
N ARG A 14 -14.04 -6.10 11.24
CA ARG A 14 -13.83 -6.41 9.84
C ARG A 14 -15.14 -7.04 9.34
N PRO A 15 -15.80 -6.48 8.31
CA PRO A 15 -16.94 -7.16 7.72
C PRO A 15 -16.49 -8.55 7.27
N ASN A 16 -17.32 -9.53 7.55
CA ASN A 16 -17.12 -10.92 7.17
C ASN A 16 -16.91 -11.00 5.64
N ASP A 17 -15.86 -11.68 5.17
CA ASP A 17 -15.39 -11.75 3.77
C ASP A 17 -16.33 -12.51 2.79
N ASP A 18 -17.64 -12.56 3.05
CA ASP A 18 -18.59 -13.35 2.25
C ASP A 18 -19.42 -12.53 1.24
N ASP A 19 -19.38 -11.20 1.30
CA ASP A 19 -19.98 -10.37 0.24
C ASP A 19 -18.92 -10.06 -0.83
N GLN A 20 -18.80 -10.97 -1.81
CA GLN A 20 -18.02 -10.77 -3.04
C GLN A 20 -18.70 -9.76 -3.98
N ASP A 21 -19.05 -8.58 -3.48
CA ASP A 21 -19.60 -7.51 -4.29
C ASP A 21 -18.47 -6.57 -4.75
N ALA A 22 -18.28 -6.47 -6.07
CA ALA A 22 -17.32 -5.56 -6.68
C ALA A 22 -17.58 -4.09 -6.29
N SER A 23 -18.77 -3.72 -5.83
CA SER A 23 -19.08 -2.38 -5.32
C SER A 23 -18.23 -2.00 -4.10
N HIS A 24 -17.75 -2.98 -3.33
CA HIS A 24 -16.91 -2.78 -2.16
C HIS A 24 -15.42 -2.69 -2.48
N ILE A 25 -15.01 -2.91 -3.73
CA ILE A 25 -13.61 -2.74 -4.12
C ILE A 25 -13.20 -1.29 -3.92
N CYS A 26 -12.10 -1.12 -3.20
CA CYS A 26 -11.41 0.15 -3.04
C CYS A 26 -9.91 -0.12 -2.88
N VAL A 27 -9.10 0.87 -3.24
CA VAL A 27 -7.67 0.82 -3.05
C VAL A 27 -7.35 1.14 -1.60
N GLU A 28 -6.85 0.15 -0.88
CA GLU A 28 -6.36 0.29 0.49
C GLU A 28 -5.09 1.15 0.51
N ARG A 29 -5.03 2.11 1.45
CA ARG A 29 -4.00 3.16 1.48
C ARG A 29 -2.80 2.79 2.36
N TYR A 30 -2.15 1.68 2.05
CA TYR A 30 -0.93 1.25 2.74
C TYR A 30 0.21 2.28 2.57
N ASP A 31 0.28 2.95 1.41
CA ASP A 31 1.16 4.09 1.11
C ASP A 31 1.11 5.21 2.16
N ARG A 32 -0.06 5.48 2.75
CA ARG A 32 -0.20 6.51 3.79
C ARG A 32 0.44 6.09 5.11
N LEU A 33 0.41 4.80 5.44
CA LEU A 33 1.11 4.27 6.61
C LEU A 33 2.63 4.32 6.38
N GLN A 34 3.08 3.96 5.18
CA GLN A 34 4.49 4.10 4.78
C GLN A 34 4.94 5.55 4.91
N SER A 35 4.21 6.51 4.30
CA SER A 35 4.55 7.94 4.36
C SER A 35 4.65 8.44 5.81
N ARG A 36 3.65 8.15 6.66
CA ARG A 36 3.69 8.52 8.08
C ARG A 36 4.93 7.98 8.79
N TYR A 37 5.23 6.71 8.63
CA TYR A 37 6.41 6.13 9.26
C TYR A 37 7.72 6.71 8.71
N LEU A 38 7.85 6.80 7.39
CA LEU A 38 9.11 7.12 6.70
C LEU A 38 9.45 8.63 6.72
N ILE A 39 8.45 9.50 6.83
CA ILE A 39 8.64 10.95 6.93
C ILE A 39 8.72 11.40 8.38
N THR A 40 7.84 10.90 9.25
CA THR A 40 7.70 11.43 10.62
C THR A 40 8.28 10.53 11.71
N GLY A 41 8.69 9.29 11.38
CA GLY A 41 9.16 8.32 12.36
C GLY A 41 8.03 7.73 13.22
N ASP A 42 6.79 7.78 12.74
CA ASP A 42 5.61 7.35 13.50
C ASP A 42 5.55 5.82 13.68
N PHE A 43 5.96 5.37 14.86
CA PHE A 43 5.95 3.94 15.22
C PHE A 43 4.54 3.33 15.28
N SER A 44 3.48 4.11 15.46
CA SER A 44 2.11 3.59 15.41
C SER A 44 1.72 3.18 13.98
N ALA A 45 2.18 3.95 12.99
CA ALA A 45 2.01 3.60 11.57
C ALA A 45 2.80 2.32 11.25
N LEU A 46 4.05 2.21 11.70
CA LEU A 46 4.84 1.00 11.56
C LEU A 46 4.17 -0.23 12.21
N GLN A 47 3.56 -0.06 13.38
CA GLN A 47 2.82 -1.14 14.02
C GLN A 47 1.64 -1.59 13.14
N GLN A 48 0.84 -0.65 12.63
CA GLN A 48 -0.27 -0.94 11.73
C GLN A 48 0.19 -1.62 10.44
N MET A 49 1.31 -1.21 9.86
CA MET A 49 1.91 -1.88 8.71
C MET A 49 2.17 -3.36 9.01
N ASN A 50 2.77 -3.67 10.16
CA ASN A 50 3.11 -5.05 10.53
C ASN A 50 1.90 -5.89 10.99
N THR A 51 0.81 -5.27 11.45
CA THR A 51 -0.37 -6.00 11.95
C THR A 51 -1.50 -6.10 10.93
N GLU A 52 -1.76 -5.03 10.17
CA GLU A 52 -2.86 -4.95 9.21
C GLU A 52 -2.41 -5.35 7.81
N TYR A 53 -1.13 -5.10 7.46
CA TYR A 53 -0.54 -5.36 6.14
C TYR A 53 0.76 -6.20 6.22
N PRO A 54 0.76 -7.37 6.90
CA PRO A 54 1.97 -8.12 7.17
C PRO A 54 2.62 -8.70 5.90
N ILE A 55 1.82 -9.10 4.90
CA ILE A 55 2.32 -9.72 3.67
C ILE A 55 2.89 -8.65 2.75
N GLU A 56 2.21 -7.52 2.65
CA GLU A 56 2.59 -6.34 1.89
C GLU A 56 3.89 -5.75 2.45
N THR A 57 3.97 -5.58 3.78
CA THR A 57 5.18 -5.09 4.46
C THR A 57 6.36 -6.04 4.28
N ARG A 58 6.15 -7.34 4.43
CA ARG A 58 7.20 -8.34 4.17
C ARG A 58 7.67 -8.29 2.73
N THR A 59 6.73 -8.28 1.77
CA THR A 59 7.05 -8.26 0.34
C THR A 59 7.84 -7.02 -0.05
N LEU A 60 7.42 -5.85 0.45
CA LEU A 60 8.16 -4.61 0.25
C LEU A 60 9.60 -4.72 0.78
N VAL A 61 9.75 -5.09 2.05
CA VAL A 61 11.06 -5.07 2.73
C VAL A 61 12.01 -6.13 2.17
N GLU A 62 11.53 -7.36 1.99
CA GLU A 62 12.38 -8.52 1.66
C GLU A 62 12.57 -8.70 0.16
N LYS A 63 11.53 -8.44 -0.66
CA LYS A 63 11.54 -8.77 -2.09
C LYS A 63 11.78 -7.57 -2.99
N MET A 64 11.14 -6.45 -2.70
CA MET A 64 11.27 -5.23 -3.50
C MET A 64 12.52 -4.45 -3.11
N LEU A 65 12.60 -3.99 -1.86
CA LEU A 65 13.70 -3.16 -1.39
C LEU A 65 14.96 -3.99 -1.08
N GLN A 66 14.78 -5.28 -0.75
CA GLN A 66 15.86 -6.22 -0.44
C GLN A 66 16.81 -5.71 0.66
N ILE A 67 16.26 -5.05 1.67
CA ILE A 67 17.03 -4.40 2.75
C ILE A 67 17.28 -5.30 3.97
N GLY A 68 16.67 -6.49 4.01
CA GLY A 68 16.83 -7.48 5.09
C GLY A 68 15.56 -8.29 5.31
N ASP A 69 15.53 -9.08 6.38
CA ASP A 69 14.37 -9.87 6.82
C ASP A 69 13.53 -9.08 7.82
N VAL A 70 12.20 -9.17 7.76
CA VAL A 70 11.32 -8.46 8.72
C VAL A 70 11.46 -8.94 10.16
N SER A 71 12.10 -10.09 10.39
CA SER A 71 12.45 -10.60 11.72
C SER A 71 13.79 -10.09 12.24
N ASP A 72 14.61 -9.41 11.42
CA ASP A 72 15.86 -8.80 11.87
C ASP A 72 15.57 -7.72 12.93
N HIS A 73 16.31 -7.75 14.04
CA HIS A 73 16.12 -6.80 15.14
C HIS A 73 16.27 -5.32 14.72
N ASN A 74 17.07 -5.05 13.67
CA ASN A 74 17.33 -3.71 13.16
C ASN A 74 16.61 -3.39 11.84
N ILE A 75 15.64 -4.21 11.39
CA ILE A 75 15.01 -4.02 10.09
C ILE A 75 14.30 -2.66 9.97
N ASN A 76 13.64 -2.22 11.04
CA ASN A 76 12.91 -0.96 11.06
C ASN A 76 13.86 0.23 10.87
N GLU A 77 15.02 0.20 11.52
CA GLU A 77 16.05 1.24 11.35
C GLU A 77 16.62 1.23 9.93
N LYS A 78 16.85 0.05 9.35
CA LYS A 78 17.28 -0.08 7.95
C LYS A 78 16.24 0.48 6.99
N PHE A 79 14.96 0.20 7.24
CA PHE A 79 13.85 0.66 6.42
C PHE A 79 13.70 2.18 6.45
N LEU A 80 13.72 2.77 7.64
CA LEU A 80 13.73 4.24 7.79
C LEU A 80 14.96 4.86 7.11
N ARG A 81 16.16 4.29 7.35
CA ARG A 81 17.42 4.78 6.78
C ARG A 81 17.44 4.71 5.26
N PHE A 82 16.86 3.66 4.66
CA PHE A 82 16.77 3.53 3.21
C PHE A 82 16.05 4.73 2.59
N TYR A 83 14.94 5.17 3.19
CA TYR A 83 14.15 6.30 2.71
C TYR A 83 14.66 7.67 3.15
N GLN A 84 15.75 7.79 3.90
CA GLN A 84 16.32 9.10 4.28
C GLN A 84 16.98 9.85 3.12
N ASP A 85 17.19 9.21 1.96
CA ASP A 85 17.63 9.91 0.76
C ASP A 85 16.61 10.98 0.34
N SER A 86 17.10 12.18 0.02
CA SER A 86 16.23 13.32 -0.31
C SER A 86 15.41 13.09 -1.58
N THR A 87 15.90 12.28 -2.51
CA THR A 87 15.17 11.88 -3.72
C THR A 87 13.98 11.00 -3.36
N LEU A 88 14.17 10.04 -2.45
CA LEU A 88 13.10 9.16 -1.98
C LEU A 88 12.07 9.90 -1.12
N GLN A 89 12.51 10.84 -0.29
CA GLN A 89 11.59 11.73 0.44
C GLN A 89 10.76 12.59 -0.51
N THR A 90 11.36 13.11 -1.58
CA THR A 90 10.62 13.87 -2.61
C THR A 90 9.60 12.97 -3.30
N LEU A 91 10.00 11.75 -3.66
CA LEU A 91 9.12 10.76 -4.30
C LEU A 91 7.88 10.43 -3.45
N ILE A 92 8.06 10.20 -2.13
CA ILE A 92 6.93 9.95 -1.22
C ILE A 92 5.98 11.15 -1.21
N ASN A 93 6.51 12.36 -1.03
CA ASN A 93 5.70 13.58 -0.95
C ASN A 93 4.94 13.85 -2.26
N ASP A 94 5.60 13.67 -3.39
CA ASP A 94 4.98 13.86 -4.70
C ASP A 94 3.87 12.84 -4.93
N ALA A 95 4.10 11.56 -4.62
CA ALA A 95 3.09 10.51 -4.74
C ALA A 95 1.90 10.75 -3.80
N GLU A 96 2.14 11.19 -2.56
CA GLU A 96 1.06 11.54 -1.63
C GLU A 96 0.21 12.70 -2.15
N SER A 97 0.84 13.70 -2.79
CA SER A 97 0.15 14.83 -3.40
C SER A 97 -0.65 14.44 -4.65
N GLU A 98 -0.05 13.67 -5.56
CA GLU A 98 -0.71 13.24 -6.81
C GLU A 98 -1.92 12.35 -6.51
N TYR A 99 -1.77 11.43 -5.55
CA TYR A 99 -2.79 10.46 -5.16
C TYR A 99 -3.51 10.84 -3.85
N ALA A 100 -3.69 12.14 -3.62
CA ALA A 100 -4.46 12.64 -2.47
C ALA A 100 -5.92 12.16 -2.53
N ASN A 101 -6.49 12.10 -3.73
CA ASN A 101 -7.81 11.55 -4.06
C ASN A 101 -7.64 10.26 -4.88
N MET A 102 -8.48 9.25 -4.63
CA MET A 102 -8.45 7.94 -5.32
C MET A 102 -9.82 7.57 -5.90
N ASP A 103 -10.77 8.51 -5.95
CA ASP A 103 -12.17 8.22 -6.27
C ASP A 103 -12.31 7.72 -7.71
N ASP A 104 -11.55 8.30 -8.64
CA ASP A 104 -11.48 7.90 -10.03
C ASP A 104 -10.88 6.49 -10.20
N LEU A 105 -9.79 6.18 -9.48
CA LEU A 105 -9.18 4.86 -9.46
C LEU A 105 -10.12 3.82 -8.84
N ASN A 106 -10.77 4.17 -7.73
CA ASN A 106 -11.75 3.31 -7.07
C ASN A 106 -12.94 3.02 -8.00
N GLU A 107 -13.49 4.03 -8.67
CA GLU A 107 -14.56 3.86 -9.65
C GLU A 107 -14.12 2.95 -10.82
N GLY A 108 -12.91 3.19 -11.33
CA GLY A 108 -12.30 2.37 -12.38
C GLY A 108 -12.18 0.90 -11.99
N PHE A 109 -11.68 0.62 -10.77
CA PHE A 109 -11.57 -0.75 -10.27
C PHE A 109 -12.92 -1.42 -10.05
N ARG A 110 -13.88 -0.74 -9.40
CA ARG A 110 -15.24 -1.28 -9.21
C ARG A 110 -15.88 -1.65 -10.53
N LYS A 111 -15.78 -0.76 -11.53
CA LYS A 111 -16.32 -1.01 -12.87
C LYS A 111 -15.65 -2.21 -13.54
N THR A 112 -14.31 -2.25 -13.51
CA THR A 112 -13.52 -3.31 -14.17
C THR A 112 -13.81 -4.68 -13.56
N PHE A 113 -13.75 -4.78 -12.22
CA PHE A 113 -13.99 -6.04 -11.54
C PHE A 113 -15.46 -6.43 -11.52
N GLY A 114 -16.40 -5.47 -11.53
CA GLY A 114 -17.82 -5.76 -11.73
C GLY A 114 -18.09 -6.41 -13.09
N GLN A 115 -17.52 -5.87 -14.16
CA GLN A 115 -17.59 -6.49 -15.50
C GLN A 115 -16.91 -7.86 -15.52
N LEU A 116 -15.78 -8.00 -14.84
CA LEU A 116 -15.05 -9.27 -14.79
C LEU A 116 -15.85 -10.36 -14.06
N GLN A 117 -16.58 -10.02 -13.00
CA GLN A 117 -17.48 -10.93 -12.31
C GLN A 117 -18.68 -11.35 -13.17
N GLU A 118 -19.21 -10.48 -14.05
CA GLU A 118 -20.25 -10.88 -15.00
C GLU A 118 -19.75 -11.96 -15.97
N TRP A 119 -18.48 -11.86 -16.40
CA TRP A 119 -17.88 -12.82 -17.34
C TRP A 119 -17.37 -14.08 -16.64
N LEU A 120 -16.87 -13.94 -15.41
CA LEU A 120 -16.28 -15.02 -14.60
C LEU A 120 -16.87 -14.98 -13.18
N PRO A 121 -18.11 -15.47 -12.96
CA PRO A 121 -18.81 -15.33 -11.68
C PRO A 121 -18.13 -16.01 -10.49
N SER A 122 -17.27 -17.00 -10.74
CA SER A 122 -16.52 -17.71 -9.71
C SER A 122 -15.14 -17.11 -9.43
N MET A 123 -14.78 -15.99 -10.08
CA MET A 123 -13.48 -15.37 -9.88
C MET A 123 -13.43 -14.66 -8.52
N PRO A 124 -12.43 -14.95 -7.68
CA PRO A 124 -12.27 -14.21 -6.43
C PRO A 124 -11.90 -12.75 -6.71
N LEU A 125 -12.51 -11.83 -5.96
CA LEU A 125 -12.11 -10.43 -5.99
C LEU A 125 -10.80 -10.24 -5.22
N PRO A 126 -9.81 -9.52 -5.78
CA PRO A 126 -8.58 -9.25 -5.07
C PRO A 126 -8.75 -8.08 -4.09
N ARG A 127 -8.00 -8.10 -2.99
CA ARG A 127 -7.67 -6.89 -2.24
C ARG A 127 -6.69 -6.06 -3.04
N ILE A 128 -6.97 -4.77 -3.19
CA ILE A 128 -6.10 -3.85 -3.93
C ILE A 128 -5.50 -2.88 -2.93
N TYR A 129 -4.18 -2.73 -2.93
CA TYR A 129 -3.50 -1.76 -2.05
C TYR A 129 -2.53 -0.90 -2.84
N ALA A 130 -2.35 0.33 -2.39
CA ALA A 130 -1.36 1.27 -2.89
C ALA A 130 -0.11 1.25 -2.00
N GLN A 131 1.07 1.37 -2.60
CA GLN A 131 2.34 1.46 -1.88
C GLN A 131 3.32 2.42 -2.57
N ILE A 132 4.39 2.77 -1.86
CA ILE A 132 5.61 3.38 -2.40
C ILE A 132 6.70 2.31 -2.47
N GLY A 133 7.19 2.04 -3.68
CA GLY A 133 8.11 0.94 -3.97
C GLY A 133 9.55 1.37 -4.28
N ALA A 134 9.90 2.64 -4.12
CA ALA A 134 11.18 3.22 -4.52
C ALA A 134 11.53 3.01 -6.01
N LEU A 135 10.52 3.10 -6.88
CA LEU A 135 10.60 2.88 -8.33
C LEU A 135 10.99 1.45 -8.76
N ASP A 136 10.93 0.47 -7.86
CA ASP A 136 11.29 -0.92 -8.15
C ASP A 136 10.24 -1.65 -9.01
N GLN A 137 9.26 -2.33 -8.40
CA GLN A 137 8.17 -2.98 -9.14
C GLN A 137 6.95 -2.06 -9.30
N SER A 138 6.33 -2.03 -10.48
CA SER A 138 5.08 -1.28 -10.70
C SER A 138 3.87 -1.94 -10.05
N ILE A 139 3.74 -3.25 -10.20
CA ILE A 139 2.63 -4.06 -9.71
C ILE A 139 3.17 -5.28 -8.98
N VAL A 140 2.62 -5.57 -7.81
CA VAL A 140 2.92 -6.77 -7.02
C VAL A 140 1.68 -7.65 -7.02
N VAL A 141 1.80 -8.88 -7.52
CA VAL A 141 0.68 -9.83 -7.57
C VAL A 141 0.92 -10.92 -6.53
N GLY A 142 -0.01 -11.04 -5.59
CA GLY A 142 -0.10 -12.17 -4.66
C GLY A 142 -1.29 -13.07 -4.99
N ASP A 143 -1.65 -13.98 -4.08
CA ASP A 143 -2.73 -14.96 -4.31
C ASP A 143 -4.11 -14.29 -4.47
N LYS A 144 -4.42 -13.33 -3.60
CA LYS A 144 -5.68 -12.56 -3.61
C LYS A 144 -5.44 -11.06 -3.44
N GLU A 145 -4.26 -10.60 -3.82
CA GLU A 145 -3.84 -9.22 -3.62
C GLU A 145 -3.15 -8.64 -4.84
N ILE A 146 -3.41 -7.36 -5.09
CA ILE A 146 -2.75 -6.56 -6.12
C ILE A 146 -2.21 -5.31 -5.44
N GLY A 147 -0.88 -5.23 -5.33
CA GLY A 147 -0.16 -4.05 -4.88
C GLY A 147 0.17 -3.13 -6.04
N ILE A 148 -0.13 -1.85 -5.91
CA ILE A 148 0.13 -0.82 -6.91
C ILE A 148 1.17 0.15 -6.34
N SER A 149 2.35 0.20 -6.95
CA SER A 149 3.40 1.14 -6.57
C SER A 149 3.12 2.50 -7.21
N LEU A 150 2.53 3.43 -6.45
CA LEU A 150 2.06 4.73 -6.95
C LEU A 150 3.20 5.56 -7.56
N ASP A 151 4.38 5.44 -6.97
CA ASP A 151 5.59 6.09 -7.42
C ASP A 151 6.05 5.67 -8.83
N LYS A 152 5.48 4.60 -9.39
CA LYS A 152 5.65 4.18 -10.80
C LYS A 152 4.64 4.79 -11.78
N TYR A 153 3.67 5.56 -11.31
CA TYR A 153 2.58 6.12 -12.12
C TYR A 153 2.41 7.65 -12.04
N MET A 154 3.47 8.39 -11.72
CA MET A 154 3.51 9.86 -11.56
C MET A 154 3.36 10.68 -12.86
N GLY A 155 2.98 10.02 -13.96
CA GLY A 155 2.83 10.61 -15.28
C GLY A 155 4.14 10.72 -16.09
N PRO A 156 4.03 10.79 -17.44
CA PRO A 156 5.18 10.66 -18.36
C PRO A 156 6.19 11.81 -18.28
N LYS A 157 5.84 12.91 -17.62
CA LYS A 157 6.70 14.08 -17.47
C LYS A 157 7.35 14.18 -16.10
N TYR A 158 7.14 13.20 -15.21
CA TYR A 158 7.69 13.23 -13.86
C TYR A 158 9.22 13.34 -13.89
N PRO A 159 9.83 14.34 -13.22
CA PRO A 159 11.26 14.63 -13.36
C PRO A 159 12.19 13.48 -13.01
N LEU A 160 11.84 12.66 -12.00
CA LEU A 160 12.70 11.55 -11.56
C LEU A 160 12.78 10.43 -12.61
N TYR A 161 11.74 10.19 -13.39
CA TYR A 161 11.78 9.19 -14.47
C TYR A 161 12.88 9.49 -15.48
N LYS A 162 13.00 10.76 -15.88
CA LYS A 162 14.07 11.20 -16.79
C LYS A 162 15.46 11.04 -16.17
N ARG A 163 15.59 11.32 -14.87
CA ARG A 163 16.87 11.23 -14.15
C ARG A 163 17.41 9.80 -14.10
N TYR A 164 16.53 8.81 -13.99
CA TYR A 164 16.90 7.39 -13.91
C TYR A 164 16.72 6.62 -15.23
N GLY A 165 16.42 7.32 -16.33
CA GLY A 165 16.36 6.72 -17.66
C GLY A 165 15.12 5.86 -17.93
N TYR A 166 14.03 6.07 -17.20
CA TYR A 166 12.76 5.41 -17.49
C TYR A 166 12.21 5.89 -18.83
N SER A 167 11.86 4.95 -19.70
CA SER A 167 11.11 5.22 -20.93
C SER A 167 9.62 5.39 -20.63
N PRO A 168 8.84 6.06 -21.49
CA PRO A 168 7.39 6.16 -21.33
C PRO A 168 6.65 4.82 -21.31
N GLU A 169 7.30 3.73 -21.73
CA GLU A 169 6.71 2.38 -21.83
C GLU A 169 6.88 1.52 -20.55
N GLN A 170 7.57 2.02 -19.51
CA GLN A 170 7.95 1.28 -18.29
C GLN A 170 7.31 1.82 -17.00
#